data_AF-A0A368KXZ0-F1
#
_entry.id   AF-A0A368KXZ0-F1
#
_cell.length_a   1.000
_cell.length_b   1.000
_cell.length_c   1.000
_cell.angle_alpha   90.00
_cell.angle_beta   90.00
_cell.angle_gamma   90.00
#
_symmetry.space_group_name_H-M   'P 1'
#
loop_
_entity.id
_entity.type
_entity.pdbx_description
1 polymer ?
#
loop_
_entity_poly.entity_id
_entity_poly.type
_entity_poly.pdbx_seq_one_letter_code
_entity_poly.pdbx_strand_id
1 'polypeptide(L)'
;MLVTKHYQPLSSSRRRRGITLIEVMMSTMVVSLGILGLASLIPLGTHLTNRGTLADRVAILGERAFHEAKARRYFDPSRWINGTTGGTPSSVAATTGGNSPLPLRQPYLIDPMFFGANGTHASRRLFPYNEEFSFGDTMQQAETNVSNNNQKAVQMLRLSVNTTPGSTSSLSLPQAKVAFQSDDDLAYERPSDGEQPGFQTFFNRTAAADTNGPNYYGDVKRQAAGEYSWMIMLTPEPFDLSNVSALTSSALTANEARWMQPPINIAVDASGNTVNLNGTNSPRFDNELFPTLKNAATDEYTAHVIIMKNRQGTIPTGDVSTITATSDPEYQSNERMVRVSDFLASGGYSTGEVELSQKGGTLEDAEKRVLKLSNGDWICLARRMTNTPTNSTTSFPRGDVYQWYRVVMVDDIVDTSGSGTGPFTRRITINGPDWPVDTTSNASITATQPTHAIIVEGVVGVYSKRVRLESKSLWSP
;
A
#
# COMPACT_ATOMS: atom_id res chain seq x y z
N MET A 1 14.14 33.62 -94.43
CA MET A 1 12.74 33.46 -93.96
C MET A 1 12.78 33.39 -92.45
N LEU A 2 12.53 34.51 -91.77
CA LEU A 2 12.75 34.69 -90.32
C LEU A 2 11.45 35.26 -89.74
N VAL A 3 10.73 34.43 -88.96
CA VAL A 3 9.44 34.76 -88.37
C VAL A 3 9.69 35.40 -87.00
N THR A 4 9.55 36.72 -86.93
CA THR A 4 9.58 37.49 -85.68
C THR A 4 8.22 37.47 -84.99
N LYS A 5 8.14 36.81 -83.82
CA LYS A 5 6.98 36.88 -82.92
C LYS A 5 6.96 38.23 -82.20
N HIS A 6 5.97 39.06 -82.52
CA HIS A 6 5.64 40.24 -81.72
C HIS A 6 4.95 39.83 -80.42
N TYR A 7 5.59 40.10 -79.28
CA TYR A 7 4.95 40.06 -77.97
C TYR A 7 4.30 41.42 -77.69
N GLN A 8 2.98 41.44 -77.58
CA GLN A 8 2.26 42.59 -77.04
C GLN A 8 2.26 42.54 -75.50
N PRO A 9 2.65 43.61 -74.79
CA PRO A 9 2.54 43.68 -73.35
C PRO A 9 1.07 43.93 -72.96
N LEU A 10 0.43 42.94 -72.34
CA LEU A 10 -0.87 43.11 -71.72
C LEU A 10 -0.72 44.00 -70.47
N SER A 11 -1.19 45.24 -70.55
CA SER A 11 -1.31 46.12 -69.39
C SER A 11 -2.41 45.58 -68.46
N SER A 12 -2.02 44.77 -67.47
CA SER A 12 -2.94 44.32 -66.43
C SER A 12 -3.32 45.50 -65.54
N SER A 13 -4.51 46.05 -65.75
CA SER A 13 -5.18 46.95 -64.81
C SER A 13 -5.21 46.29 -63.43
N ARG A 14 -4.35 46.78 -62.53
CA ARG A 14 -4.26 46.31 -61.14
C ARG A 14 -5.48 46.86 -60.41
N ARG A 15 -6.64 46.20 -60.57
CA ARG A 15 -7.83 46.46 -59.74
C ARG A 15 -7.42 46.35 -58.28
N ARG A 16 -7.37 47.49 -57.58
CA ARG A 16 -7.26 47.52 -56.13
C ARG A 16 -8.55 46.92 -55.59
N ARG A 17 -8.53 45.64 -55.20
CA ARG A 17 -9.62 45.01 -54.47
C ARG A 17 -9.65 45.66 -53.09
N GLY A 18 -10.70 46.41 -52.79
CA GLY A 18 -10.93 46.87 -51.42
C GLY A 18 -11.17 45.65 -50.53
N ILE A 19 -10.46 45.57 -49.41
CA ILE A 19 -10.73 44.58 -48.36
C ILE A 19 -12.08 44.95 -47.75
N THR A 20 -12.99 43.99 -47.70
CA THR A 20 -14.33 44.25 -47.16
C THR A 20 -14.31 44.15 -45.64
N LEU A 21 -15.12 44.97 -44.96
CA LEU A 21 -15.20 44.95 -43.49
C LEU A 21 -15.61 43.56 -42.95
N ILE A 22 -16.44 42.84 -43.70
CA ILE A 22 -16.84 41.47 -43.37
C ILE A 22 -15.67 40.47 -43.42
N GLU A 23 -14.73 40.66 -44.36
CA GLU A 23 -13.53 39.82 -44.49
C GLU A 23 -12.57 40.04 -43.31
N VAL A 24 -12.42 41.28 -42.84
CA VAL A 24 -11.64 41.59 -41.63
C VAL A 24 -12.31 41.00 -40.39
N MET A 25 -13.62 41.16 -40.25
CA MET A 25 -14.34 40.61 -39.09
C MET A 25 -14.26 39.09 -39.02
N MET A 26 -14.50 38.39 -40.14
CA MET A 26 -14.33 36.93 -40.19
C MET A 26 -12.88 36.53 -39.86
N SER A 27 -11.88 37.25 -40.38
CA SER A 27 -10.48 36.97 -40.08
C SER A 27 -10.17 37.13 -38.59
N THR A 28 -10.64 38.22 -37.95
CA THR A 28 -10.44 38.42 -36.51
C THR A 28 -11.16 37.38 -35.66
N MET A 29 -12.35 36.92 -36.08
CA MET A 29 -13.09 35.88 -35.35
C MET A 29 -12.36 34.53 -35.39
N VAL A 30 -11.87 34.12 -36.57
CA VAL A 30 -11.09 32.88 -36.72
C VAL A 30 -9.79 32.95 -35.94
N VAL A 31 -9.09 34.09 -35.95
CA VAL A 31 -7.87 34.30 -35.16
C VAL A 31 -8.17 34.22 -33.66
N SER A 32 -9.23 34.87 -33.18
CA SER A 32 -9.62 34.82 -31.77
C SER A 32 -9.98 33.40 -31.31
N LEU A 33 -10.71 32.63 -32.14
CA LEU A 33 -11.01 31.22 -31.84
C LEU A 33 -9.74 30.35 -31.82
N GLY A 34 -8.80 30.59 -32.74
CA GLY A 34 -7.50 29.91 -32.76
C GLY A 34 -6.67 30.20 -31.50
N ILE A 35 -6.63 31.45 -31.05
CA ILE A 35 -5.91 31.85 -29.83
C ILE A 35 -6.57 31.27 -28.58
N LEU A 36 -7.91 31.27 -28.49
CA LEU A 36 -8.65 30.65 -27.38
C LEU A 36 -8.42 29.13 -27.32
N GLY A 37 -8.38 28.46 -28.47
CA GLY A 37 -8.03 27.04 -28.56
C GLY A 37 -6.62 26.74 -28.09
N LEU A 38 -5.64 27.59 -28.42
CA LEU A 38 -4.27 27.44 -27.94
C LEU A 38 -4.16 27.73 -26.44
N ALA A 39 -4.86 28.75 -25.94
CA ALA A 39 -4.86 29.12 -24.53
C ALA A 39 -5.42 28.00 -23.64
N SER A 40 -6.42 27.22 -24.11
CA SER A 40 -6.97 26.09 -23.36
C SER A 40 -6.05 24.86 -23.32
N LEU A 41 -5.13 24.72 -24.27
CA LEU A 41 -4.15 23.63 -24.30
C LEU A 41 -2.98 23.84 -23.32
N ILE A 42 -2.66 25.08 -22.94
CA ILE A 42 -1.52 25.37 -22.05
C ILE A 42 -1.71 24.74 -20.65
N PRO A 43 -2.86 24.90 -19.96
CA PRO A 43 -3.09 24.23 -18.68
C PRO A 43 -3.09 22.71 -18.81
N LEU A 44 -3.66 22.17 -19.90
CA LEU A 44 -3.69 20.73 -20.15
C LEU A 44 -2.28 20.16 -20.35
N GLY A 45 -1.46 20.80 -21.17
CA GLY A 45 -0.07 20.42 -21.40
C GLY A 45 0.76 20.46 -20.12
N THR A 46 0.55 21.50 -19.29
CA THR A 46 1.20 21.62 -17.97
C THR A 46 0.77 20.49 -17.05
N HIS A 47 -0.53 20.19 -16.97
CA HIS A 47 -1.06 19.10 -16.14
C HIS A 47 -0.53 17.73 -16.59
N LEU A 48 -0.50 17.44 -17.89
CA LEU A 48 0.04 16.19 -18.43
C LEU A 48 1.55 16.07 -18.20
N THR A 49 2.30 17.16 -18.35
CA THR A 49 3.74 17.19 -18.04
C THR A 49 4.01 16.95 -16.56
N ASN A 50 3.21 17.55 -15.67
CA ASN A 50 3.29 17.32 -14.23
C ASN A 50 2.97 15.87 -13.85
N ARG A 51 1.97 15.24 -14.51
CA ARG A 51 1.68 13.81 -14.31
C ARG A 51 2.81 12.92 -14.82
N GLY A 52 3.42 13.26 -15.96
CA GLY A 52 4.57 12.54 -16.51
C GLY A 52 5.79 12.59 -15.60
N THR A 53 6.16 13.78 -15.13
CA THR A 53 7.28 13.96 -14.20
C THR A 53 7.04 13.30 -12.85
N LEU A 54 5.81 13.33 -12.34
CA LEU A 54 5.45 12.59 -11.13
C LEU A 54 5.62 11.08 -11.33
N ALA A 55 5.11 10.53 -12.43
CA ALA A 55 5.22 9.10 -12.72
C ALA A 55 6.70 8.66 -12.83
N ASP A 56 7.54 9.46 -13.47
CA ASP A 56 8.99 9.22 -13.59
C ASP A 56 9.69 9.22 -12.22
N ARG A 57 9.42 10.25 -11.39
CA ARG A 57 9.96 10.32 -10.01
C ARG A 57 9.56 9.11 -9.18
N VAL A 58 8.30 8.70 -9.27
CA VAL A 58 7.78 7.54 -8.52
C VAL A 58 8.45 6.24 -8.98
N ALA A 59 8.68 6.05 -10.28
CA ALA A 59 9.38 4.88 -10.80
C ALA A 59 10.83 4.80 -10.28
N ILE A 60 11.58 5.90 -10.37
CA ILE A 60 12.96 5.99 -9.88
C ILE A 60 13.03 5.79 -8.36
N LEU A 61 12.11 6.43 -7.63
CA LEU A 61 12.09 6.35 -6.17
C LEU A 61 11.80 4.93 -5.68
N GLY A 62 10.91 4.19 -6.34
CA GLY A 62 10.59 2.80 -5.96
C GLY A 62 11.79 1.87 -6.08
N GLU A 63 12.52 1.96 -7.19
CA GLU A 63 13.75 1.19 -7.39
C GLU A 63 14.83 1.58 -6.36
N ARG A 64 15.07 2.88 -6.17
CA ARG A 64 16.03 3.38 -5.18
C ARG A 64 15.69 2.92 -3.77
N ALA A 65 14.44 3.08 -3.35
CA ALA A 65 13.97 2.67 -2.03
C ALA A 65 14.12 1.15 -1.80
N PHE A 66 13.87 0.33 -2.83
CA PHE A 66 14.14 -1.10 -2.77
C PHE A 66 15.64 -1.40 -2.60
N HIS A 67 16.51 -0.74 -3.37
CA HIS A 67 17.96 -0.91 -3.27
C HIS A 67 18.50 -0.46 -1.90
N GLU A 68 17.97 0.64 -1.38
CA GLU A 68 18.28 1.12 -0.04
C GLU A 68 17.84 0.13 1.04
N ALA A 69 16.63 -0.41 0.93
CA ALA A 69 16.14 -1.44 1.84
C ALA A 69 17.04 -2.68 1.85
N LYS A 70 17.49 -3.11 0.67
CA LYS A 70 18.44 -4.22 0.53
C LYS A 70 19.81 -3.88 1.13
N ALA A 71 20.37 -2.71 0.81
CA ALA A 71 21.67 -2.28 1.32
C ALA A 71 21.68 -2.15 2.85
N ARG A 72 20.57 -1.69 3.43
CA ARG A 72 20.37 -1.58 4.88
C ARG A 72 19.87 -2.87 5.54
N ARG A 73 19.76 -3.97 4.79
CA ARG A 73 19.29 -5.29 5.24
C ARG A 73 17.92 -5.26 5.92
N TYR A 74 16.98 -4.49 5.39
CA TYR A 74 15.61 -4.48 5.92
C TYR A 74 14.86 -5.78 5.65
N PHE A 75 15.36 -6.62 4.75
CA PHE A 75 14.84 -7.97 4.49
C PHE A 75 15.47 -9.05 5.39
N ASP A 76 16.31 -8.66 6.37
CA ASP A 76 16.85 -9.55 7.39
C ASP A 76 15.88 -9.60 8.59
N PRO A 77 15.20 -10.73 8.83
CA PRO A 77 14.25 -10.84 9.93
C PRO A 77 14.87 -10.61 11.32
N SER A 78 16.19 -10.75 11.48
CA SER A 78 16.88 -10.45 12.74
C SER A 78 16.89 -8.95 13.10
N ARG A 79 16.54 -8.09 12.16
CA ARG A 79 16.40 -6.64 12.35
C ARG A 79 14.98 -6.18 12.62
N TRP A 80 13.99 -7.07 12.52
CA TRP A 80 12.59 -6.70 12.67
C TRP A 80 12.22 -6.54 14.14
N ILE A 81 11.47 -5.48 14.43
CA ILE A 81 10.96 -5.15 15.74
C ILE A 81 9.45 -5.02 15.65
N ASN A 82 8.76 -5.60 16.62
CA ASN A 82 7.32 -5.46 16.78
C ASN A 82 7.10 -4.54 17.98
N GLY A 83 6.37 -3.44 17.78
CA GLY A 83 6.00 -2.56 18.88
C GLY A 83 5.16 -3.33 19.88
N THR A 84 5.51 -3.30 21.16
CA THR A 84 4.70 -3.90 22.23
C THR A 84 3.82 -2.82 22.87
N THR A 85 2.58 -3.18 23.21
CA THR A 85 1.66 -2.29 23.91
C THR A 85 2.20 -2.06 25.34
N GLY A 86 2.76 -0.89 25.62
CA GLY A 86 3.13 -0.47 26.98
C GLY A 86 4.41 -1.09 27.57
N GLY A 87 5.33 -1.60 26.74
CA GLY A 87 6.59 -2.18 27.22
C GLY A 87 7.80 -1.80 26.36
N THR A 88 9.00 -2.18 26.82
CA THR A 88 10.22 -2.11 26.01
C THR A 88 9.97 -2.85 24.69
N PRO A 89 10.24 -2.24 23.52
CA PRO A 89 10.08 -2.92 22.25
C PRO A 89 10.81 -4.27 22.27
N SER A 90 10.11 -5.30 21.82
CA SER A 90 10.66 -6.64 21.74
C SER A 90 11.22 -6.85 20.33
N SER A 91 12.49 -7.23 20.22
CA SER A 91 13.01 -7.73 18.96
C SER A 91 12.14 -8.91 18.54
N VAL A 92 11.61 -8.90 17.31
CA VAL A 92 11.07 -10.12 16.71
C VAL A 92 12.26 -10.91 16.22
N ALA A 93 13.09 -11.33 17.16
CA ALA A 93 14.23 -12.13 16.83
C ALA A 93 13.67 -13.42 16.22
N ALA A 94 13.98 -13.67 14.95
CA ALA A 94 14.06 -15.01 14.39
C ALA A 94 15.21 -15.77 15.09
N THR A 95 15.23 -15.78 16.43
CA THR A 95 16.23 -16.46 17.23
C THR A 95 15.91 -17.93 17.22
N THR A 96 16.86 -18.66 16.64
CA THR A 96 17.09 -20.10 16.59
C THR A 96 17.12 -20.81 17.97
N GLY A 97 16.33 -20.39 18.95
CA GLY A 97 16.27 -21.02 20.28
C GLY A 97 15.34 -20.39 21.32
N GLY A 98 14.48 -19.43 20.97
CA GLY A 98 13.57 -18.78 21.94
C GLY A 98 12.16 -18.55 21.38
N ASN A 99 11.26 -19.47 21.72
CA ASN A 99 9.78 -19.44 21.86
C ASN A 99 8.84 -18.68 20.89
N SER A 100 9.25 -18.14 19.74
CA SER A 100 8.34 -17.95 18.58
C SER A 100 9.11 -17.52 17.33
N PRO A 101 9.48 -18.43 16.41
CA PRO A 101 9.93 -18.02 15.09
C PRO A 101 8.84 -17.17 14.41
N LEU A 102 9.25 -16.14 13.66
CA LEU A 102 8.34 -15.40 12.79
C LEU A 102 7.54 -16.40 11.96
N PRO A 103 6.20 -16.35 11.98
CA PRO A 103 5.46 -17.39 11.32
C PRO A 103 5.66 -17.25 9.81
N LEU A 104 6.26 -18.28 9.24
CA LEU A 104 6.60 -18.31 7.83
C LEU A 104 5.34 -18.18 6.98
N ARG A 105 5.47 -17.55 5.81
CA ARG A 105 4.36 -17.30 4.87
C ARG A 105 3.28 -16.36 5.38
N GLN A 106 3.65 -15.46 6.29
CA GLN A 106 2.80 -14.33 6.63
C GLN A 106 3.18 -13.11 5.83
N PRO A 107 2.19 -12.28 5.47
CA PRO A 107 2.47 -10.94 5.00
C PRO A 107 2.96 -10.07 6.15
N TYR A 108 3.87 -9.16 5.84
CA TYR A 108 4.44 -8.20 6.78
C TYR A 108 4.46 -6.80 6.16
N LEU A 109 4.32 -5.76 6.99
CA LEU A 109 4.53 -4.37 6.56
C LEU A 109 5.70 -3.76 7.34
N ILE A 110 6.80 -3.45 6.68
CA ILE A 110 7.92 -2.72 7.26
C ILE A 110 7.67 -1.21 7.11
N ASP A 111 7.48 -0.54 8.25
CA ASP A 111 7.07 0.85 8.32
C ASP A 111 7.59 1.54 9.60
N PRO A 112 8.89 1.85 9.70
CA PRO A 112 9.46 2.40 10.93
C PRO A 112 9.03 3.85 11.21
N MET A 113 8.55 4.59 10.20
CA MET A 113 8.00 5.94 10.44
C MET A 113 6.78 5.91 11.35
N PHE A 114 6.03 4.81 11.34
CA PHE A 114 4.84 4.61 12.18
C PHE A 114 5.15 4.44 13.67
N PHE A 115 6.38 4.03 14.01
CA PHE A 115 6.83 3.77 15.39
C PHE A 115 7.55 4.96 16.03
N GLY A 116 7.69 6.07 15.31
CA GLY A 116 8.63 7.15 15.64
C GLY A 116 8.33 7.99 16.89
N ALA A 117 7.18 7.83 17.53
CA ALA A 117 6.83 8.53 18.77
C ALA A 117 6.27 7.52 19.77
N ASN A 118 6.59 7.69 21.05
CA ASN A 118 6.27 6.86 22.23
C ASN A 118 4.81 6.38 22.41
N GLY A 119 3.92 6.55 21.43
CA GLY A 119 2.56 6.04 21.47
C GLY A 119 2.54 4.51 21.44
N THR A 120 1.99 3.96 22.51
CA THR A 120 1.90 2.54 22.86
C THR A 120 0.68 1.85 22.24
N HIS A 121 0.00 2.48 21.29
CA HIS A 121 -1.30 2.00 20.83
C HIS A 121 -1.23 0.66 20.09
N ALA A 122 -2.04 -0.30 20.51
CA ALA A 122 -2.00 -1.68 20.01
C ALA A 122 -2.30 -1.79 18.50
N SER A 123 -3.18 -0.93 17.97
CA SER A 123 -3.51 -0.90 16.54
C SER A 123 -2.29 -0.59 15.65
N ARG A 124 -1.22 -0.02 16.22
CA ARG A 124 -0.01 0.32 15.45
C ARG A 124 0.78 -0.89 14.97
N ARG A 125 0.49 -2.04 15.55
CA ARG A 125 1.15 -3.31 15.23
C ARG A 125 0.56 -3.97 14.00
N LEU A 126 -0.56 -3.49 13.49
CA LEU A 126 -1.30 -4.13 12.42
C LEU A 126 -1.46 -3.16 11.24
N PHE A 127 -1.56 -3.75 10.06
CA PHE A 127 -1.94 -3.05 8.84
C PHE A 127 -3.07 -3.81 8.14
N PRO A 128 -4.16 -3.13 7.77
CA PRO A 128 -4.47 -1.75 8.15
C PRO A 128 -4.72 -1.65 9.67
N TYR A 129 -4.55 -0.45 10.26
CA TYR A 129 -4.68 -0.30 11.72
C TYR A 129 -6.13 -0.40 12.23
N ASN A 130 -7.14 -0.31 11.36
CA ASN A 130 -8.53 -0.47 11.73
C ASN A 130 -8.89 -1.97 11.86
N GLU A 131 -9.53 -2.34 12.97
CA GLU A 131 -10.05 -3.69 13.22
C GLU A 131 -11.49 -3.89 12.73
N GLU A 132 -12.17 -2.79 12.37
CA GLU A 132 -13.50 -2.78 11.80
C GLU A 132 -13.46 -2.19 10.39
N PHE A 133 -14.42 -2.56 9.53
CA PHE A 133 -14.63 -1.79 8.32
C PHE A 133 -15.07 -0.36 8.69
N SER A 134 -14.90 0.56 7.75
CA SER A 134 -15.41 1.92 7.91
C SER A 134 -16.91 1.93 8.24
N PHE A 135 -17.31 2.66 9.30
CA PHE A 135 -18.69 2.94 9.71
C PHE A 135 -19.57 1.73 10.09
N GLY A 136 -19.17 0.96 11.11
CA GLY A 136 -20.08 0.06 11.83
C GLY A 136 -20.38 -1.28 11.14
N ASP A 137 -19.71 -1.56 10.01
CA ASP A 137 -19.63 -2.92 9.48
C ASP A 137 -18.53 -3.66 10.24
N THR A 138 -18.94 -4.62 11.07
CA THR A 138 -17.98 -5.49 11.74
C THR A 138 -17.49 -6.54 10.76
N MET A 139 -16.19 -6.82 10.76
CA MET A 139 -15.61 -7.92 9.94
C MET A 139 -16.31 -9.26 10.20
N GLN A 140 -16.95 -9.39 11.36
CA GLN A 140 -17.71 -10.54 11.82
C GLN A 140 -18.93 -10.93 10.95
N GLN A 141 -19.56 -9.99 10.22
CA GLN A 141 -20.79 -10.31 9.47
C GLN A 141 -20.55 -10.87 8.07
N ALA A 142 -19.33 -10.76 7.52
CA ALA A 142 -19.01 -11.30 6.19
C ALA A 142 -18.58 -12.79 6.24
N GLU A 143 -18.10 -13.26 7.40
CA GLU A 143 -17.52 -14.60 7.55
C GLU A 143 -18.42 -15.58 8.31
N THR A 144 -19.65 -15.17 8.70
CA THR A 144 -20.61 -15.82 9.62
C THR A 144 -21.00 -17.27 9.32
N ASN A 145 -20.54 -17.87 8.21
CA ASN A 145 -20.75 -19.29 7.91
C ASN A 145 -19.70 -20.23 8.56
N VAL A 146 -18.68 -19.71 9.23
CA VAL A 146 -17.78 -20.53 10.06
C VAL A 146 -18.19 -20.37 11.52
N SER A 147 -18.83 -21.41 12.08
CA SER A 147 -19.51 -21.46 13.38
C SER A 147 -18.64 -21.23 14.64
N ASN A 148 -17.44 -20.66 14.50
CA ASN A 148 -16.50 -20.48 15.60
C ASN A 148 -16.15 -18.99 15.73
N ASN A 149 -16.28 -18.44 16.95
CA ASN A 149 -16.07 -17.03 17.34
C ASN A 149 -14.65 -16.45 17.09
N ASN A 150 -13.82 -17.06 16.24
CA ASN A 150 -12.44 -16.67 15.95
C ASN A 150 -12.28 -16.04 14.56
N GLN A 151 -13.26 -15.25 14.12
CA GLN A 151 -13.15 -14.50 12.87
C GLN A 151 -12.17 -13.35 13.06
N LYS A 152 -11.07 -13.42 12.30
CA LYS A 152 -9.95 -12.51 12.43
C LYS A 152 -9.87 -11.65 11.19
N ALA A 153 -9.70 -10.35 11.39
CA ALA A 153 -9.45 -9.42 10.30
C ALA A 153 -8.33 -9.89 9.35
N VAL A 154 -8.43 -9.54 8.07
CA VAL A 154 -7.34 -9.72 7.11
C VAL A 154 -6.32 -8.61 7.34
N GLN A 155 -5.49 -8.80 8.35
CA GLN A 155 -4.47 -7.84 8.76
C GLN A 155 -3.09 -8.49 8.75
N MET A 156 -2.09 -7.70 8.35
CA MET A 156 -0.70 -8.08 8.43
C MET A 156 0.00 -7.42 9.60
N LEU A 157 1.08 -8.04 10.06
CA LEU A 157 1.89 -7.48 11.13
C LEU A 157 2.73 -6.31 10.58
N ARG A 158 2.60 -5.14 11.21
CA ARG A 158 3.43 -3.97 10.97
C ARG A 158 4.68 -4.05 11.85
N LEU A 159 5.83 -3.85 11.22
CA LEU A 159 7.15 -4.03 11.78
C LEU A 159 7.94 -2.73 11.67
N SER A 160 8.70 -2.43 12.73
CA SER A 160 9.83 -1.51 12.66
C SER A 160 11.10 -2.29 12.33
N VAL A 161 12.17 -1.55 12.04
CA VAL A 161 13.53 -2.10 11.95
C VAL A 161 14.42 -1.48 13.03
N ASN A 162 15.55 -2.14 13.33
CA ASN A 162 16.65 -1.59 14.11
C ASN A 162 17.83 -1.18 13.21
N THR A 163 18.76 -0.40 13.77
CA THR A 163 20.03 -0.06 13.12
C THR A 163 21.06 -1.19 13.22
N THR A 164 20.99 -1.97 14.29
CA THR A 164 22.00 -2.99 14.65
C THR A 164 21.30 -4.33 14.85
N PRO A 165 21.72 -5.42 14.18
CA PRO A 165 21.14 -6.75 14.36
C PRO A 165 21.06 -7.15 15.84
N GLY A 166 19.91 -7.67 16.28
CA GLY A 166 19.69 -8.06 17.67
C GLY A 166 19.42 -6.91 18.65
N SER A 167 19.49 -5.65 18.22
CA SER A 167 19.03 -4.52 19.05
C SER A 167 17.51 -4.58 19.22
N THR A 168 17.03 -4.27 20.42
CA THR A 168 15.60 -4.13 20.72
C THR A 168 15.09 -2.71 20.45
N SER A 169 15.97 -1.77 20.10
CA SER A 169 15.60 -0.37 19.85
C SER A 169 15.14 -0.18 18.41
N SER A 170 13.89 0.25 18.23
CA SER A 170 13.37 0.70 16.94
C SER A 170 14.10 1.96 16.48
N LEU A 171 14.08 2.23 15.17
CA LEU A 171 14.52 3.53 14.65
C LEU A 171 13.74 4.65 15.34
N SER A 172 14.45 5.69 15.78
CA SER A 172 13.80 6.94 16.19
C SER A 172 13.12 7.60 14.98
N LEU A 173 12.11 8.46 15.18
CA LEU A 173 11.45 9.15 14.05
C LEU A 173 12.44 9.86 13.11
N PRO A 174 13.47 10.58 13.60
CA PRO A 174 14.47 11.17 12.70
C PRO A 174 15.24 10.11 11.90
N GLN A 175 15.63 8.99 12.52
CA GLN A 175 16.30 7.90 11.81
C GLN A 175 15.39 7.21 10.80
N ALA A 176 14.12 7.03 11.13
CA ALA A 176 13.11 6.47 10.24
C ALA A 176 12.87 7.39 9.04
N LYS A 177 12.77 8.72 9.24
CA LYS A 177 12.67 9.70 8.15
C LYS A 177 13.89 9.63 7.24
N VAL A 178 15.11 9.62 7.79
CA VAL A 178 16.34 9.47 6.98
C VAL A 178 16.41 8.13 6.21
N ALA A 179 15.65 7.12 6.63
CA ALA A 179 15.64 5.80 6.02
C ALA A 179 14.48 5.55 5.04
N PHE A 180 13.35 6.24 5.22
CA PHE A 180 12.08 5.98 4.52
C PHE A 180 11.45 7.25 3.93
N GLN A 181 12.16 8.37 3.94
CA GLN A 181 11.77 9.62 3.29
C GLN A 181 12.77 9.96 2.18
N SER A 182 12.26 10.49 1.07
CA SER A 182 13.11 10.84 -0.07
C SER A 182 13.89 12.12 0.23
N ASP A 183 15.22 12.01 0.17
CA ASP A 183 16.13 13.16 0.20
C ASP A 183 16.31 13.83 -1.19
N ASP A 184 15.72 13.26 -2.24
CA ASP A 184 15.93 13.71 -3.63
C ASP A 184 15.02 14.87 -4.05
N ASP A 185 13.94 15.09 -3.30
CA ASP A 185 13.05 16.20 -3.55
C ASP A 185 13.61 17.45 -2.89
N LEU A 186 14.38 18.23 -3.65
CA LEU A 186 14.99 19.44 -3.14
C LEU A 186 13.91 20.43 -2.70
N ALA A 187 14.02 20.92 -1.48
CA ALA A 187 13.14 21.98 -0.98
C ALA A 187 13.47 23.28 -1.73
N TYR A 188 12.49 23.76 -2.49
CA TYR A 188 12.52 25.08 -3.10
C TYR A 188 11.44 25.94 -2.48
N GLU A 189 11.82 27.15 -2.09
CA GLU A 189 10.85 28.18 -1.73
C GLU A 189 10.60 29.03 -2.97
N ARG A 190 9.34 29.06 -3.42
CA ARG A 190 8.94 29.99 -4.47
C ARG A 190 8.64 31.34 -3.80
N PRO A 191 9.32 32.42 -4.18
CA PRO A 191 9.00 33.75 -3.66
C PRO A 191 7.52 34.07 -3.88
N SER A 192 6.95 34.91 -3.02
CA SER A 192 5.58 35.43 -3.19
C SER A 192 5.40 36.16 -4.54
N ASP A 193 6.49 36.72 -5.05
CA ASP A 193 6.60 37.23 -6.41
C ASP A 193 6.73 36.08 -7.42
N GLY A 194 5.65 35.82 -8.17
CA GLY A 194 5.55 34.71 -9.12
C GLY A 194 6.52 34.78 -10.31
N GLU A 195 7.13 35.96 -10.53
CA GLU A 195 8.15 36.20 -11.56
C GLU A 195 9.56 35.81 -11.11
N GLN A 196 9.81 35.73 -9.79
CA GLN A 196 11.13 35.36 -9.29
C GLN A 196 11.33 33.83 -9.32
N PRO A 197 12.54 33.36 -9.67
CA PRO A 197 12.85 31.93 -9.62
C PRO A 197 12.81 31.44 -8.18
N GLY A 198 12.41 30.17 -7.99
CA GLY A 198 12.51 29.52 -6.68
C GLY A 198 13.97 29.42 -6.23
N PHE A 199 14.24 29.64 -4.94
CA PHE A 199 15.57 29.42 -4.37
C PHE A 199 15.59 28.16 -3.52
N GLN A 200 16.73 27.47 -3.53
CA GLN A 200 16.92 26.24 -2.78
C GLN A 200 17.13 26.58 -1.30
N THR A 201 16.42 25.89 -0.41
CA THR A 201 16.63 26.03 1.04
C THR A 201 17.73 25.08 1.50
N PHE A 202 18.52 25.56 2.47
CA PHE A 202 19.60 24.80 3.08
C PHE A 202 19.38 24.73 4.58
N PHE A 203 19.59 23.55 5.15
CA PHE A 203 19.65 23.41 6.59
C PHE A 203 20.96 24.04 7.07
N ASN A 204 20.85 25.20 7.71
CA ASN A 204 21.98 25.79 8.41
C ASN A 204 21.96 25.26 9.84
N ARG A 205 22.82 24.28 10.13
CA ARG A 205 23.03 23.85 11.51
C ARG A 205 23.65 25.03 12.24
N THR A 206 22.89 25.71 13.11
CA THR A 206 23.46 26.69 14.04
C THR A 206 24.62 26.01 14.72
N ALA A 207 25.84 26.48 14.46
CA ALA A 207 27.02 25.94 15.11
C ALA A 207 26.71 25.95 16.61
N ALA A 208 26.81 24.80 17.27
CA ALA A 208 26.83 24.81 18.73
C ALA A 208 27.93 25.80 19.08
N ALA A 209 27.61 26.83 19.87
CA ALA A 209 28.57 27.85 20.26
C ALA A 209 29.71 27.12 20.97
N ASP A 210 30.79 26.82 20.24
CA ASP A 210 32.02 26.38 20.85
C ASP A 210 32.49 27.59 21.65
N THR A 211 32.60 27.41 22.96
CA THR A 211 32.86 28.48 23.90
C THR A 211 34.17 29.21 23.62
N ASN A 212 35.05 28.71 22.75
CA ASN A 212 36.35 29.31 22.45
C ASN A 212 36.78 29.30 20.97
N GLY A 213 35.88 29.04 20.01
CA GLY A 213 36.24 28.93 18.59
C GLY A 213 35.52 29.92 17.68
N PRO A 214 36.14 30.42 16.58
CA PRO A 214 35.39 31.10 15.54
C PRO A 214 34.34 30.14 15.00
N ASN A 215 33.08 30.58 14.93
CA ASN A 215 31.97 29.82 14.37
C ASN A 215 32.35 29.28 12.99
N TYR A 216 32.74 28.01 12.92
CA TYR A 216 32.89 27.32 11.65
C TYR A 216 31.52 27.31 11.00
N TYR A 217 31.45 27.80 9.76
CA TYR A 217 30.24 27.73 8.93
C TYR A 217 29.62 26.34 9.07
N GLY A 218 28.40 26.29 9.61
CA GLY A 218 27.71 25.04 9.89
C GLY A 218 27.59 24.20 8.64
N ASP A 219 27.55 22.87 8.79
CA ASP A 219 27.34 21.96 7.68
C ASP A 219 26.08 22.38 6.91
N VAL A 220 26.29 22.96 5.72
CA VAL A 220 25.21 23.38 4.83
C VAL A 220 24.72 22.13 4.11
N LYS A 221 23.72 21.45 4.67
CA LYS A 221 23.06 20.34 3.99
C LYS A 221 21.91 20.89 3.13
N ARG A 222 21.80 20.40 1.88
CA ARG A 222 20.59 20.62 1.07
C ARG A 222 19.38 20.13 1.86
N GLN A 223 18.35 20.97 1.98
CA GLN A 223 17.11 20.54 2.59
C GLN A 223 16.28 19.78 1.55
N ALA A 224 15.77 18.61 1.94
CA ALA A 224 14.77 17.92 1.17
C ALA A 224 13.38 18.41 1.63
N ALA A 225 12.46 18.61 0.70
CA ALA A 225 11.05 18.84 1.00
C ALA A 225 10.46 17.61 1.70
N GLY A 226 10.97 16.43 1.37
CA GLY A 226 10.52 15.18 1.94
C GLY A 226 9.07 14.88 1.59
N GLU A 227 8.58 15.37 0.44
CA GLU A 227 7.22 15.13 -0.02
C GLU A 227 6.94 13.63 -0.18
N TYR A 228 7.95 12.85 -0.52
CA TYR A 228 7.79 11.42 -0.73
C TYR A 228 8.37 10.61 0.43
N SER A 229 7.64 9.58 0.82
CA SER A 229 8.09 8.55 1.75
C SER A 229 7.66 7.18 1.24
N TRP A 230 8.17 6.12 1.84
CA TRP A 230 7.78 4.78 1.48
C TRP A 230 7.59 3.86 2.69
N MET A 231 6.95 2.74 2.44
CA MET A 231 6.90 1.57 3.31
C MET A 231 7.01 0.31 2.46
N ILE A 232 7.35 -0.82 3.06
CA ILE A 232 7.61 -2.06 2.31
C ILE A 232 6.67 -3.14 2.80
N MET A 233 5.76 -3.57 1.96
CA MET A 233 4.90 -4.72 2.20
C MET A 233 5.56 -5.97 1.63
N LEU A 234 5.72 -7.00 2.44
CA LEU A 234 6.22 -8.31 2.05
C LEU A 234 5.03 -9.24 1.95
N THR A 235 4.78 -9.78 0.76
CA THR A 235 3.74 -10.78 0.53
C THR A 235 4.41 -12.09 0.17
N PRO A 236 4.07 -13.22 0.82
CA PRO A 236 4.64 -14.50 0.46
C PRO A 236 4.22 -14.84 -0.98
N GLU A 237 5.14 -15.40 -1.76
CA GLU A 237 4.78 -15.84 -3.10
C GLU A 237 3.78 -17.01 -3.01
N PRO A 238 2.70 -17.00 -3.82
CA PRO A 238 1.83 -18.15 -3.96
C PRO A 238 2.61 -19.25 -4.68
N PHE A 239 3.41 -20.02 -3.96
CA PHE A 239 4.12 -21.16 -4.52
C PHE A 239 3.11 -22.25 -4.93
N ASP A 240 3.54 -23.10 -5.86
CA ASP A 240 2.87 -24.36 -6.21
C ASP A 240 2.71 -25.21 -4.93
N LEU A 241 1.52 -25.13 -4.32
CA LEU A 241 1.19 -25.72 -3.02
C LEU A 241 1.33 -27.26 -3.00
N SER A 242 1.61 -27.88 -4.15
CA SER A 242 1.84 -29.32 -4.30
C SER A 242 3.04 -29.86 -3.50
N ASN A 243 4.01 -29.00 -3.11
CA ASN A 243 5.26 -29.46 -2.49
C ASN A 243 5.36 -29.29 -0.97
N VAL A 244 4.35 -28.72 -0.31
CA VAL A 244 4.31 -28.73 1.16
C VAL A 244 3.69 -30.05 1.59
N SER A 245 4.18 -30.69 2.65
CA SER A 245 3.50 -31.86 3.24
C SER A 245 2.59 -31.38 4.35
N ALA A 246 1.36 -31.89 4.42
CA ALA A 246 0.40 -31.45 5.42
C ALA A 246 0.90 -31.83 6.81
N LEU A 247 0.90 -30.87 7.73
CA LEU A 247 1.24 -31.10 9.13
C LEU A 247 0.17 -32.02 9.74
N THR A 248 0.50 -33.28 9.95
CA THR A 248 -0.33 -34.20 10.71
C THR A 248 -0.13 -33.94 12.21
N SER A 249 -1.20 -33.49 12.88
CA SER A 249 -1.49 -33.56 14.33
C SER A 249 -1.16 -32.37 15.28
N SER A 250 -2.26 -31.81 15.85
CA SER A 250 -2.60 -31.57 17.27
C SER A 250 -1.62 -30.92 18.27
N ALA A 251 -0.94 -29.83 17.93
CA ALA A 251 0.17 -29.39 18.77
C ALA A 251 0.13 -27.91 19.27
N LEU A 252 -0.22 -26.90 18.47
CA LEU A 252 -0.05 -25.50 18.91
C LEU A 252 -1.05 -25.10 20.01
N THR A 253 -0.56 -24.40 21.03
CA THR A 253 -1.44 -23.81 22.05
C THR A 253 -2.31 -22.71 21.44
N ALA A 254 -3.48 -22.44 22.02
CA ALA A 254 -4.37 -21.37 21.56
C ALA A 254 -3.69 -19.98 21.52
N ASN A 255 -2.69 -19.76 22.38
CA ASN A 255 -1.90 -18.52 22.38
C ASN A 255 -0.92 -18.46 21.21
N GLU A 256 -0.28 -19.57 20.83
CA GLU A 256 0.61 -19.63 19.66
C GLU A 256 -0.17 -19.53 18.34
N ALA A 257 -1.34 -20.17 18.26
CA ALA A 257 -2.25 -20.03 17.12
C ALA A 257 -2.73 -18.58 16.92
N ARG A 258 -2.84 -17.78 17.99
CA ARG A 258 -3.20 -16.35 17.90
C ARG A 258 -2.14 -15.49 17.23
N TRP A 259 -0.87 -15.88 17.28
CA TRP A 259 0.23 -15.17 16.61
C TRP A 259 0.35 -15.52 15.13
N MET A 260 -0.27 -16.63 14.72
CA MET A 260 -0.32 -17.03 13.33
C MET A 260 -1.54 -16.41 12.63
N GLN A 261 -1.32 -15.50 11.66
CA GLN A 261 -2.31 -14.98 10.73
C GLN A 261 -1.97 -15.41 9.30
N PRO A 262 -2.77 -16.30 8.69
CA PRO A 262 -3.81 -17.10 9.33
C PRO A 262 -3.24 -18.14 10.32
N PRO A 263 -4.04 -18.62 11.28
CA PRO A 263 -3.65 -19.79 12.06
C PRO A 263 -3.40 -20.95 11.08
N ILE A 264 -2.25 -21.62 11.19
CA ILE A 264 -2.11 -22.94 10.58
C ILE A 264 -3.25 -23.78 11.14
N ASN A 265 -4.18 -24.22 10.30
CA ASN A 265 -5.30 -25.07 10.71
C ASN A 265 -4.74 -26.33 11.34
N ILE A 266 -4.71 -26.36 12.67
CA ILE A 266 -4.63 -27.59 13.41
C ILE A 266 -6.07 -28.05 13.50
N ALA A 267 -6.38 -29.19 12.92
CA ALA A 267 -7.64 -29.85 13.20
C ALA A 267 -7.70 -30.12 14.71
N VAL A 268 -8.46 -29.28 15.42
CA VAL A 268 -8.98 -29.62 16.75
C VAL A 268 -10.15 -30.56 16.46
N ASP A 269 -10.20 -31.71 17.12
CA ASP A 269 -11.34 -32.60 16.94
C ASP A 269 -12.65 -31.88 17.28
N ALA A 270 -13.76 -32.39 16.75
CA ALA A 270 -15.09 -31.81 16.87
C ALA A 270 -15.60 -31.68 18.32
N SER A 271 -14.85 -32.13 19.33
CA SER A 271 -15.21 -32.08 20.74
C SER A 271 -14.71 -30.84 21.48
N GLY A 272 -13.91 -29.98 20.86
CA GLY A 272 -13.46 -28.72 21.50
C GLY A 272 -12.63 -28.93 22.78
N ASN A 273 -12.14 -30.14 23.04
CA ASN A 273 -11.29 -30.44 24.18
C ASN A 273 -9.83 -30.17 23.79
N THR A 274 -9.22 -29.17 24.42
CA THR A 274 -7.77 -29.11 24.54
C THR A 274 -7.30 -30.39 25.22
N VAL A 275 -6.60 -31.25 24.49
CA VAL A 275 -5.90 -32.39 25.07
C VAL A 275 -4.86 -31.83 26.03
N ASN A 276 -5.18 -31.91 27.32
CA ASN A 276 -4.23 -31.68 28.40
C ASN A 276 -3.14 -32.74 28.28
N LEU A 277 -1.99 -32.39 27.68
CA LEU A 277 -0.76 -33.15 27.82
C LEU A 277 -0.16 -32.84 29.20
N ASN A 278 -0.83 -33.33 30.24
CA ASN A 278 -0.24 -33.36 31.56
C ASN A 278 0.99 -34.29 31.54
N GLY A 279 2.18 -33.68 31.48
CA GLY A 279 3.29 -34.10 32.32
C GLY A 279 4.37 -35.00 31.71
N THR A 280 4.45 -35.17 30.40
CA THR A 280 5.64 -35.77 29.79
C THR A 280 6.11 -34.95 28.60
N ASN A 281 7.37 -34.50 28.67
CA ASN A 281 8.12 -33.93 27.55
C ASN A 281 7.82 -34.77 26.31
N SER A 282 7.01 -34.26 25.39
CA SER A 282 6.69 -34.97 24.16
C SER A 282 7.75 -34.58 23.13
N PRO A 283 8.76 -35.43 22.87
CA PRO A 283 9.80 -35.17 21.87
C PRO A 283 9.26 -35.08 20.44
N ARG A 284 7.95 -35.27 20.21
CA ARG A 284 7.35 -35.24 18.87
C ARG A 284 7.20 -33.84 18.30
N PHE A 285 7.02 -32.83 19.14
CA PHE A 285 6.87 -31.45 18.69
C PHE A 285 8.16 -30.90 18.04
N ASP A 286 9.29 -31.14 18.71
CA ASP A 286 10.61 -30.72 18.25
C ASP A 286 11.11 -31.57 17.07
N ASN A 287 10.71 -32.85 16.99
CA ASN A 287 11.26 -33.78 16.00
C ASN A 287 10.48 -33.89 14.68
N GLU A 288 9.18 -33.55 14.62
CA GLU A 288 8.38 -33.71 13.40
C GLU A 288 7.85 -32.39 12.84
N LEU A 289 7.44 -31.47 13.73
CA LEU A 289 6.81 -30.20 13.36
C LEU A 289 7.86 -29.14 12.99
N PHE A 290 8.92 -29.01 13.80
CA PHE A 290 10.01 -28.07 13.56
C PHE A 290 10.74 -28.32 12.23
N PRO A 291 11.11 -29.57 11.86
CA PRO A 291 11.75 -29.83 10.57
C PRO A 291 10.82 -29.57 9.38
N THR A 292 9.53 -29.87 9.51
CA THR A 292 8.55 -29.64 8.43
C THR A 292 8.26 -28.15 8.24
N LEU A 293 8.08 -27.39 9.32
CA LEU A 293 7.98 -25.92 9.28
C LEU A 293 9.25 -25.28 8.73
N LYS A 294 10.43 -25.81 9.07
CA LYS A 294 11.73 -25.35 8.57
C LYS A 294 11.95 -25.69 7.09
N ASN A 295 11.48 -26.84 6.61
CA ASN A 295 11.66 -27.30 5.23
C ASN A 295 10.61 -26.72 4.26
N ALA A 296 9.43 -26.33 4.73
CA ALA A 296 8.37 -25.70 3.93
C ALA A 296 8.40 -24.16 3.94
N ALA A 297 9.35 -23.58 4.69
CA ALA A 297 9.63 -22.17 4.79
C ALA A 297 10.08 -21.61 3.43
N THR A 298 9.19 -20.97 2.67
CA THR A 298 9.64 -20.15 1.54
C THR A 298 10.16 -18.85 2.13
N ASP A 299 11.45 -18.62 1.99
CA ASP A 299 12.06 -17.31 2.22
C ASP A 299 11.84 -16.37 1.03
N GLU A 300 11.12 -16.81 -0.01
CA GLU A 300 10.73 -16.00 -1.16
C GLU A 300 9.44 -15.21 -0.90
N TYR A 301 9.53 -13.91 -1.12
CA TYR A 301 8.49 -12.92 -0.96
C TYR A 301 8.45 -12.00 -2.17
N THR A 302 7.30 -11.43 -2.47
CA THR A 302 7.18 -10.23 -3.29
C THR A 302 7.21 -9.02 -2.37
N ALA A 303 8.24 -8.19 -2.50
CA ALA A 303 8.31 -6.91 -1.81
C ALA A 303 7.62 -5.84 -2.66
N HIS A 304 6.56 -5.25 -2.11
CA HIS A 304 5.88 -4.07 -2.63
C HIS A 304 6.39 -2.83 -1.88
N VAL A 305 7.19 -2.01 -2.54
CA VAL A 305 7.60 -0.69 -2.06
C VAL A 305 6.49 0.30 -2.39
N ILE A 306 5.77 0.72 -1.36
CA ILE A 306 4.60 1.59 -1.46
C ILE A 306 5.06 3.02 -1.26
N ILE A 307 4.95 3.84 -2.30
CA ILE A 307 5.41 5.23 -2.32
C ILE A 307 4.22 6.13 -2.01
N MET A 308 4.37 6.94 -0.98
CA MET A 308 3.35 7.87 -0.51
C MET A 308 3.83 9.31 -0.67
N LYS A 309 2.94 10.20 -1.12
CA LYS A 309 3.15 11.64 -1.19
C LYS A 309 2.48 12.33 0.00
N ASN A 310 3.17 13.29 0.59
CA ASN A 310 2.75 14.10 1.73
C ASN A 310 2.26 13.26 2.90
N ARG A 311 2.92 12.11 3.11
CA ARG A 311 2.60 11.24 4.24
C ARG A 311 2.85 12.02 5.52
N GLN A 312 1.79 12.27 6.27
CA GLN A 312 1.89 12.78 7.62
C GLN A 312 2.48 11.64 8.47
N GLY A 313 3.81 11.62 8.62
CA GLY A 313 4.57 10.59 9.35
C GLY A 313 4.30 10.54 10.84
N THR A 314 3.18 11.11 11.29
CA THR A 314 2.67 11.10 12.64
C THR A 314 1.24 10.61 12.55
N ILE A 315 0.97 9.46 13.18
CA ILE A 315 -0.39 9.17 13.61
C ILE A 315 -0.81 10.37 14.45
N PRO A 316 -1.98 10.97 14.20
CA PRO A 316 -2.34 12.16 14.95
C PRO A 316 -2.34 11.81 16.45
N THR A 317 -1.79 12.72 17.25
CA THR A 317 -1.44 12.43 18.64
C THR A 317 -2.71 12.38 19.48
N GLY A 318 -3.12 11.17 19.84
CA GLY A 318 -4.19 10.91 20.82
C GLY A 318 -4.22 9.43 21.16
N ASP A 319 -4.30 9.10 22.46
CA ASP A 319 -4.65 7.77 22.93
C ASP A 319 -6.14 7.54 22.65
N VAL A 320 -6.50 7.35 21.37
CA VAL A 320 -7.84 6.93 21.02
C VAL A 320 -7.80 5.40 20.98
N SER A 321 -8.08 4.78 22.12
CA SER A 321 -8.11 3.31 22.30
C SER A 321 -9.00 2.57 21.31
N THR A 322 -9.90 3.29 20.61
CA THR A 322 -10.82 2.77 19.61
C THR A 322 -11.18 3.89 18.64
N ILE A 323 -10.84 3.76 17.36
CA ILE A 323 -11.29 4.69 16.31
C ILE A 323 -12.79 4.45 16.11
N THR A 324 -13.62 5.18 16.83
CA THR A 324 -15.08 5.16 16.68
C THR A 324 -15.51 6.06 15.52
N ALA A 325 -16.76 5.96 15.06
CA ALA A 325 -17.33 6.89 14.09
C ALA A 325 -17.26 8.38 14.53
N THR A 326 -17.06 8.64 15.83
CA THR A 326 -16.88 9.99 16.42
C THR A 326 -15.43 10.43 16.56
N SER A 327 -14.45 9.58 16.24
CA SER A 327 -13.04 9.96 16.21
C SER A 327 -12.78 11.02 15.13
N ASP A 328 -11.70 11.79 15.26
CA ASP A 328 -11.32 12.80 14.26
C ASP A 328 -11.38 12.20 12.84
N PRO A 329 -12.05 12.87 11.88
CA PRO A 329 -12.12 12.43 10.49
C PRO A 329 -10.76 12.05 9.90
N GLU A 330 -9.67 12.70 10.34
CA GLU A 330 -8.31 12.42 9.89
C GLU A 330 -7.78 11.05 10.39
N TYR A 331 -8.22 10.58 11.56
CA TYR A 331 -7.90 9.22 12.06
C TYR A 331 -8.59 8.13 11.25
N GLN A 332 -9.73 8.44 10.66
CA GLN A 332 -10.56 7.47 9.93
C GLN A 332 -10.16 7.34 8.46
N SER A 333 -9.41 8.29 7.89
CA SER A 333 -9.21 8.36 6.44
C SER A 333 -7.92 7.70 5.94
N ASN A 334 -6.82 7.79 6.67
CA ASN A 334 -5.49 7.48 6.12
C ASN A 334 -5.29 6.03 5.69
N GLU A 335 -5.68 5.06 6.53
CA GLU A 335 -5.73 3.65 6.16
C GLU A 335 -7.11 3.12 6.50
N ARG A 336 -7.81 2.62 5.49
CA ARG A 336 -9.17 2.13 5.66
C ARG A 336 -9.39 0.87 4.87
N MET A 337 -10.28 0.04 5.39
CA MET A 337 -10.66 -1.19 4.74
C MET A 337 -12.13 -1.13 4.36
N VAL A 338 -12.41 -1.49 3.12
CA VAL A 338 -13.72 -1.46 2.48
C VAL A 338 -14.03 -2.86 1.97
N ARG A 339 -15.30 -3.25 1.96
CA ARG A 339 -15.71 -4.53 1.41
C ARG A 339 -15.72 -4.47 -0.12
N VAL A 340 -15.22 -5.51 -0.76
CA VAL A 340 -15.49 -5.75 -2.19
C VAL A 340 -16.79 -6.54 -2.28
N SER A 341 -17.86 -5.92 -2.78
CA SER A 341 -19.17 -6.58 -2.93
C SER A 341 -19.20 -7.54 -4.12
N ASP A 342 -18.58 -7.15 -5.24
CA ASP A 342 -18.62 -7.94 -6.47
C ASP A 342 -17.42 -7.69 -7.40
N PHE A 343 -17.15 -8.67 -8.27
CA PHE A 343 -16.25 -8.58 -9.42
C PHE A 343 -17.12 -8.70 -10.68
N LEU A 344 -17.39 -7.57 -11.35
CA LEU A 344 -18.47 -7.46 -12.35
C LEU A 344 -18.17 -8.13 -13.70
N ALA A 345 -16.94 -8.59 -13.94
CA ALA A 345 -16.58 -9.27 -15.17
C ALA A 345 -16.88 -10.79 -15.11
N SER A 346 -17.96 -11.20 -15.79
CA SER A 346 -18.46 -12.59 -15.84
C SER A 346 -17.56 -13.61 -16.56
N GLY A 347 -16.39 -13.20 -17.08
CA GLY A 347 -15.56 -13.99 -17.99
C GLY A 347 -14.17 -14.37 -17.50
N GLY A 348 -13.74 -13.92 -16.31
CA GLY A 348 -12.43 -14.25 -15.77
C GLY A 348 -11.94 -13.24 -14.75
N TYR A 349 -11.34 -13.73 -13.66
CA TYR A 349 -10.81 -12.95 -12.53
C TYR A 349 -9.50 -12.20 -12.84
N SER A 350 -9.25 -11.95 -14.13
CA SER A 350 -8.18 -11.10 -14.63
C SER A 350 -8.68 -9.65 -14.60
N THR A 351 -7.82 -8.73 -14.16
CA THR A 351 -8.01 -7.26 -14.08
C THR A 351 -9.32 -6.72 -14.66
N GLY A 352 -10.15 -6.09 -13.84
CA GLY A 352 -11.48 -5.66 -14.30
C GLY A 352 -12.16 -4.65 -13.40
N GLU A 353 -13.49 -4.71 -13.41
CA GLU A 353 -14.37 -3.87 -12.62
C GLU A 353 -14.67 -4.53 -11.27
N VAL A 354 -14.49 -3.74 -10.22
CA VAL A 354 -14.73 -4.13 -8.84
C VAL A 354 -15.75 -3.17 -8.24
N GLU A 355 -16.71 -3.71 -7.52
CA GLU A 355 -17.66 -2.90 -6.75
C GLU A 355 -17.23 -2.86 -5.29
N LEU A 356 -16.96 -1.66 -4.79
CA LEU A 356 -16.68 -1.40 -3.39
C LEU A 356 -17.98 -1.04 -2.68
N SER A 357 -18.16 -1.53 -1.45
CA SER A 357 -19.37 -1.29 -0.67
C SER A 357 -19.03 -0.81 0.74
N GLN A 358 -19.77 0.23 1.17
CA GLN A 358 -19.84 0.70 2.54
C GLN A 358 -21.25 0.47 3.06
N LYS A 359 -21.36 -0.18 4.22
CA LYS A 359 -22.61 -0.32 4.95
C LYS A 359 -22.74 0.82 5.97
N GLY A 360 -23.87 1.51 5.99
CA GLY A 360 -24.13 2.58 6.94
C GLY A 360 -23.40 3.90 6.65
N GLY A 361 -23.59 4.88 7.53
CA GLY A 361 -23.07 6.24 7.37
C GLY A 361 -23.97 7.15 6.52
N THR A 362 -23.49 8.34 6.22
CA THR A 362 -24.14 9.26 5.28
C THR A 362 -23.49 9.19 3.90
N LEU A 363 -24.19 9.64 2.86
CA LEU A 363 -23.62 9.76 1.50
C LEU A 363 -22.35 10.63 1.50
N GLU A 364 -22.34 11.70 2.29
CA GLU A 364 -21.18 12.57 2.43
C GLU A 364 -19.98 11.85 3.02
N ASP A 365 -20.17 10.99 4.02
CA ASP A 365 -19.10 10.17 4.59
C ASP A 365 -18.54 9.17 3.57
N ALA A 366 -19.42 8.57 2.75
CA ALA A 366 -19.02 7.67 1.68
C ALA A 366 -18.17 8.40 0.62
N GLU A 367 -18.62 9.57 0.16
CA GLU A 367 -17.95 10.37 -0.87
C GLU A 367 -16.62 10.95 -0.41
N LYS A 368 -16.59 11.52 0.80
CA LYS A 368 -15.45 12.32 1.26
C LYS A 368 -14.44 11.53 2.08
N ARG A 369 -14.80 10.36 2.63
CA ARG A 369 -13.92 9.61 3.53
C ARG A 369 -13.70 8.18 3.06
N VAL A 370 -14.74 7.36 2.98
CA VAL A 370 -14.59 5.91 2.85
C VAL A 370 -14.28 5.49 1.42
N LEU A 371 -15.15 5.87 0.49
CA LEU A 371 -15.05 5.47 -0.91
C LEU A 371 -14.33 6.53 -1.74
N LYS A 372 -13.69 7.52 -1.09
CA LYS A 372 -12.91 8.57 -1.75
C LYS A 372 -11.74 7.97 -2.53
N LEU A 373 -11.91 7.88 -3.84
CA LEU A 373 -10.92 7.36 -4.78
C LEU A 373 -10.91 8.26 -6.01
N SER A 374 -9.74 8.40 -6.61
CA SER A 374 -9.51 9.15 -7.84
C SER A 374 -8.77 8.32 -8.88
N ASN A 375 -8.87 8.73 -10.15
CA ASN A 375 -8.18 8.05 -11.24
C ASN A 375 -6.65 8.17 -11.08
N GLY A 376 -5.99 7.03 -10.98
CA GLY A 376 -4.56 6.91 -10.76
C GLY A 376 -4.15 6.61 -9.31
N ASP A 377 -5.11 6.59 -8.38
CA ASP A 377 -4.87 6.12 -7.01
C ASP A 377 -4.55 4.62 -7.00
N TRP A 378 -4.06 4.15 -5.85
CA TRP A 378 -3.73 2.74 -5.63
C TRP A 378 -4.58 2.15 -4.52
N ILE A 379 -5.00 0.91 -4.70
CA ILE A 379 -5.67 0.11 -3.67
C ILE A 379 -4.96 -1.23 -3.51
N CYS A 380 -5.05 -1.81 -2.33
CA CYS A 380 -4.59 -3.17 -2.07
C CYS A 380 -5.80 -4.07 -1.87
N LEU A 381 -5.99 -5.06 -2.74
CA LEU A 381 -6.96 -6.11 -2.49
C LEU A 381 -6.35 -7.14 -1.54
N ALA A 382 -7.15 -7.55 -0.56
CA ALA A 382 -6.75 -8.50 0.47
C ALA A 382 -7.83 -9.57 0.64
N ARG A 383 -7.41 -10.84 0.72
CA ARG A 383 -8.32 -11.96 1.00
C ARG A 383 -7.60 -13.04 1.79
N ARG A 384 -8.33 -13.64 2.72
CA ARG A 384 -7.93 -14.89 3.34
C ARG A 384 -8.35 -16.05 2.46
N MET A 385 -7.38 -16.78 1.95
CA MET A 385 -7.67 -18.00 1.19
C MET A 385 -8.09 -19.09 2.19
N THR A 386 -9.29 -19.66 2.05
CA THR A 386 -9.67 -20.76 2.95
C THR A 386 -9.01 -22.05 2.54
N ASN A 387 -8.74 -22.89 3.53
CA ASN A 387 -8.47 -24.30 3.30
C ASN A 387 -9.75 -24.94 2.83
N THR A 388 -9.81 -25.39 1.58
CA THR A 388 -10.85 -26.32 1.16
C THR A 388 -10.58 -27.63 1.87
N PRO A 389 -11.46 -28.12 2.78
CA PRO A 389 -11.32 -29.45 3.32
C PRO A 389 -11.75 -30.42 2.23
N THR A 390 -10.85 -30.76 1.33
CA THR A 390 -11.02 -32.01 0.57
C THR A 390 -10.89 -33.14 1.59
N ASN A 391 -11.67 -34.22 1.44
CA ASN A 391 -11.59 -35.41 2.30
C ASN A 391 -10.20 -36.11 2.28
N SER A 392 -9.19 -35.51 1.64
CA SER A 392 -7.80 -35.91 1.71
C SER A 392 -7.12 -35.19 2.88
N THR A 393 -6.29 -35.92 3.62
CA THR A 393 -5.43 -35.44 4.71
C THR A 393 -4.39 -34.39 4.29
N THR A 394 -4.55 -33.74 3.13
CA THR A 394 -3.59 -32.85 2.47
C THR A 394 -4.12 -31.41 2.38
N SER A 395 -4.75 -30.91 3.44
CA SER A 395 -5.23 -29.53 3.48
C SER A 395 -4.09 -28.58 3.88
N PHE A 396 -3.61 -27.78 2.94
CA PHE A 396 -2.55 -26.81 3.19
C PHE A 396 -3.14 -25.50 3.71
N PRO A 397 -2.60 -24.92 4.80
CA PRO A 397 -2.95 -23.56 5.22
C PRO A 397 -2.67 -22.59 4.08
N ARG A 398 -3.73 -22.06 3.47
CA ARG A 398 -3.59 -20.98 2.49
C ARG A 398 -3.51 -19.65 3.25
N GLY A 399 -2.45 -18.89 2.97
CA GLY A 399 -2.16 -17.62 3.63
C GLY A 399 -3.11 -16.49 3.24
N ASP A 400 -2.94 -15.33 3.87
CA ASP A 400 -3.59 -14.11 3.45
C ASP A 400 -2.86 -13.56 2.20
N VAL A 401 -3.62 -13.27 1.15
CA VAL A 401 -3.11 -12.72 -0.12
C VAL A 401 -3.34 -11.22 -0.14
N TYR A 402 -2.31 -10.48 -0.54
CA TYR A 402 -2.38 -9.03 -0.74
C TYR A 402 -1.80 -8.69 -2.10
N GLN A 403 -2.54 -7.96 -2.92
CA GLN A 403 -2.06 -7.50 -4.22
C GLN A 403 -2.46 -6.04 -4.44
N TRP A 404 -1.55 -5.28 -5.05
CA TRP A 404 -1.75 -3.86 -5.33
C TRP A 404 -2.24 -3.64 -6.75
N TYR A 405 -3.21 -2.74 -6.87
CA TYR A 405 -3.86 -2.39 -8.11
C TYR A 405 -3.91 -0.89 -8.28
N ARG A 406 -3.73 -0.45 -9.52
CA ARG A 406 -3.93 0.94 -9.91
C ARG A 406 -5.37 1.16 -10.33
N VAL A 407 -6.01 2.17 -9.78
CA VAL A 407 -7.35 2.61 -10.15
C VAL A 407 -7.28 3.35 -11.48
N VAL A 408 -7.98 2.85 -12.49
CA VAL A 408 -8.04 3.41 -13.85
C VAL A 408 -9.22 4.36 -13.97
N MET A 409 -10.38 3.93 -13.49
CA MET A 409 -11.64 4.66 -13.55
C MET A 409 -12.41 4.48 -12.25
N VAL A 410 -13.14 5.53 -11.85
CA VAL A 410 -13.99 5.57 -10.66
C VAL A 410 -15.35 6.10 -11.07
N ASP A 411 -16.41 5.35 -10.75
CA ASP A 411 -17.79 5.77 -10.97
C ASP A 411 -18.34 6.58 -9.78
N ASP A 412 -19.53 7.14 -9.97
CA ASP A 412 -20.26 7.82 -8.91
C ASP A 412 -20.70 6.84 -7.81
N ILE A 413 -20.88 7.37 -6.60
CA ILE A 413 -21.40 6.59 -5.48
C ILE A 413 -22.90 6.44 -5.63
N VAL A 414 -23.38 5.21 -5.51
CA VAL A 414 -24.80 4.87 -5.62
C VAL A 414 -25.29 4.37 -4.27
N ASP A 415 -26.36 4.97 -3.77
CA ASP A 415 -27.13 4.42 -2.66
C ASP A 415 -28.03 3.30 -3.18
N THR A 416 -27.66 2.05 -2.88
CA THR A 416 -28.35 0.87 -3.41
C THR A 416 -29.69 0.60 -2.72
N SER A 417 -29.91 1.14 -1.51
CA SER A 417 -31.19 0.99 -0.80
C SER A 417 -32.15 2.15 -1.08
N GLY A 418 -31.63 3.29 -1.52
CA GLY A 418 -32.38 4.55 -1.63
C GLY A 418 -32.82 5.13 -0.29
N SER A 419 -32.28 4.65 0.83
CA SER A 419 -32.68 5.08 2.18
C SER A 419 -32.00 6.38 2.64
N GLY A 420 -30.95 6.82 1.94
CA GLY A 420 -30.05 7.89 2.37
C GLY A 420 -29.08 7.48 3.48
N THR A 421 -29.14 6.22 3.94
CA THR A 421 -28.31 5.66 5.02
C THR A 421 -27.48 4.45 4.58
N GLY A 422 -27.46 4.17 3.27
CA GLY A 422 -26.69 3.10 2.65
C GLY A 422 -27.43 1.76 2.56
N PRO A 423 -26.81 0.72 1.98
CA PRO A 423 -25.41 0.66 1.63
C PRO A 423 -25.05 1.49 0.39
N PHE A 424 -23.92 2.19 0.50
CA PHE A 424 -23.33 2.95 -0.59
C PHE A 424 -22.36 2.06 -1.35
N THR A 425 -22.41 2.11 -2.67
CA THR A 425 -21.50 1.35 -3.54
C THR A 425 -20.80 2.27 -4.50
N ARG A 426 -19.58 1.90 -4.89
CA ARG A 426 -18.81 2.59 -5.91
C ARG A 426 -18.11 1.56 -6.78
N ARG A 427 -18.35 1.65 -8.09
CA ARG A 427 -17.66 0.81 -9.08
C ARG A 427 -16.35 1.46 -9.46
N ILE A 428 -15.32 0.63 -9.59
CA ILE A 428 -13.99 1.06 -10.00
C ILE A 428 -13.43 0.07 -11.02
N THR A 429 -12.71 0.59 -12.00
CA THR A 429 -11.90 -0.23 -12.91
C THR A 429 -10.47 -0.23 -12.41
N ILE A 430 -9.88 -1.42 -12.24
CA ILE A 430 -8.54 -1.58 -11.69
C ILE A 430 -7.61 -2.31 -12.66
N ASN A 431 -6.32 -1.97 -12.60
CA ASN A 431 -5.26 -2.57 -13.40
C ASN A 431 -4.16 -3.12 -12.47
N GLY A 432 -3.77 -4.38 -12.66
CA GLY A 432 -2.81 -5.08 -11.81
C GLY A 432 -2.62 -6.54 -12.22
N PRO A 433 -2.15 -7.42 -11.32
CA PRO A 433 -2.09 -8.86 -11.56
C PRO A 433 -3.48 -9.53 -11.47
N ASP A 434 -3.61 -10.74 -11.99
CA ASP A 434 -4.83 -11.53 -11.84
C ASP A 434 -5.11 -11.84 -10.37
N TRP A 435 -6.38 -11.69 -9.96
CA TRP A 435 -6.79 -11.96 -8.59
C TRP A 435 -6.97 -13.47 -8.38
N PRO A 436 -6.30 -14.08 -7.41
CA PRO A 436 -6.40 -15.52 -7.21
C PRO A 436 -7.80 -15.89 -6.72
N VAL A 437 -8.44 -16.80 -7.46
CA VAL A 437 -9.73 -17.37 -7.09
C VAL A 437 -9.62 -18.86 -6.87
N ASP A 438 -10.29 -19.33 -5.83
CA ASP A 438 -10.44 -20.75 -5.57
C ASP A 438 -11.46 -21.38 -6.52
N THR A 439 -10.98 -21.78 -7.71
CA THR A 439 -11.78 -22.49 -8.71
C THR A 439 -12.11 -23.93 -8.31
N THR A 440 -11.50 -24.45 -7.24
CA THR A 440 -11.68 -25.84 -6.79
C THR A 440 -12.85 -26.04 -5.84
N SER A 441 -13.41 -24.94 -5.31
CA SER A 441 -14.61 -24.98 -4.49
C SER A 441 -15.84 -25.08 -5.39
N ASN A 442 -16.72 -26.06 -5.15
CA ASN A 442 -18.05 -26.11 -5.76
C ASN A 442 -18.66 -24.71 -5.69
N ALA A 443 -19.19 -24.20 -6.80
CA ALA A 443 -19.61 -22.81 -6.98
C ALA A 443 -20.60 -22.24 -5.94
N SER A 444 -21.09 -23.04 -4.99
CA SER A 444 -21.84 -22.57 -3.82
C SER A 444 -20.97 -22.00 -2.69
N ILE A 445 -19.65 -22.26 -2.66
CA ILE A 445 -18.71 -21.80 -1.61
C ILE A 445 -17.90 -20.57 -2.05
N THR A 446 -17.84 -20.27 -3.36
CA THR A 446 -17.15 -19.07 -3.87
C THR A 446 -17.79 -17.75 -3.41
N ALA A 447 -19.08 -17.77 -3.06
CA ALA A 447 -19.78 -16.64 -2.43
C ALA A 447 -19.34 -16.35 -0.98
N THR A 448 -18.48 -17.18 -0.38
CA THR A 448 -18.24 -17.17 1.09
C THR A 448 -16.86 -16.68 1.53
N GLN A 449 -15.93 -16.39 0.62
CA GLN A 449 -14.63 -15.82 1.01
C GLN A 449 -14.59 -14.32 0.67
N PRO A 450 -14.82 -13.43 1.66
CA PRO A 450 -14.90 -12.01 1.39
C PRO A 450 -13.54 -11.47 0.95
N THR A 451 -13.55 -10.67 -0.12
CA THR A 451 -12.39 -9.87 -0.51
C THR A 451 -12.57 -8.46 0.06
N HIS A 452 -11.48 -7.87 0.50
CA HIS A 452 -11.44 -6.54 1.07
C HIS A 452 -10.53 -5.66 0.23
N ALA A 453 -10.85 -4.38 0.14
CA ALA A 453 -9.99 -3.36 -0.44
C ALA A 453 -9.44 -2.51 0.71
N ILE A 454 -8.12 -2.46 0.82
CA ILE A 454 -7.39 -1.56 1.70
C ILE A 454 -7.01 -0.34 0.88
N ILE A 455 -7.50 0.82 1.31
CA ILE A 455 -7.22 2.10 0.69
C ILE A 455 -6.28 2.86 1.63
N VAL A 456 -5.15 3.31 1.08
CA VAL A 456 -4.16 4.11 1.80
C VAL A 456 -4.04 5.45 1.10
N GLU A 457 -4.30 6.53 1.84
CA GLU A 457 -4.25 7.88 1.27
C GLU A 457 -2.82 8.28 0.90
N GLY A 458 -2.70 9.03 -0.19
CA GLY A 458 -1.42 9.55 -0.65
C GLY A 458 -0.53 8.53 -1.35
N VAL A 459 -0.94 7.27 -1.53
CA VAL A 459 -0.17 6.31 -2.35
C VAL A 459 -0.18 6.74 -3.80
N VAL A 460 1.00 7.08 -4.31
CA VAL A 460 1.21 7.55 -5.69
C VAL A 460 1.81 6.48 -6.60
N GLY A 461 2.40 5.43 -6.01
CA GLY A 461 2.98 4.33 -6.76
C GLY A 461 3.34 3.13 -5.91
N VAL A 462 3.40 1.97 -6.56
CA VAL A 462 3.86 0.72 -5.96
C VAL A 462 4.89 0.08 -6.88
N TYR A 463 6.09 -0.14 -6.36
CA TYR A 463 7.15 -0.88 -7.05
C TYR A 463 7.26 -2.28 -6.46
N SER A 464 7.16 -3.31 -7.29
CA SER A 464 7.11 -4.71 -6.83
C SER A 464 8.32 -5.49 -7.33
N LYS A 465 8.99 -6.24 -6.44
CA LYS A 465 10.12 -7.09 -6.80
C LYS A 465 10.18 -8.33 -5.91
N ARG A 466 10.49 -9.48 -6.50
CA ARG A 466 10.77 -10.71 -5.74
C ARG A 466 12.04 -10.54 -4.93
N VAL A 467 11.98 -10.95 -3.66
CA VAL A 467 13.08 -10.90 -2.71
C VAL A 467 13.12 -12.20 -1.94
N ARG A 468 14.33 -12.62 -1.58
CA ARG A 468 14.54 -13.69 -0.63
C ARG A 468 14.93 -13.07 0.70
N LEU A 469 14.26 -13.44 1.79
CA LEU A 469 14.64 -13.01 3.13
C LEU A 469 16.06 -13.45 3.42
N GLU A 470 16.86 -12.56 3.98
CA GLU A 470 18.24 -12.83 4.35
C GLU A 470 18.26 -13.69 5.62
N SER A 471 17.82 -14.96 5.52
CA SER A 471 18.12 -15.94 6.54
C SER A 471 19.63 -16.21 6.47
N LYS A 472 20.31 -16.22 7.62
CA LYS A 472 21.77 -16.36 7.71
C LYS A 472 22.26 -17.41 6.71
N SER A 473 22.97 -16.95 5.68
CA SER A 473 23.66 -17.85 4.73
C SER A 473 24.53 -18.79 5.52
N LEU A 474 24.47 -20.09 5.21
CA LEU A 474 25.35 -21.11 5.80
C LEU A 474 26.85 -20.81 5.61
N TRP A 475 27.17 -19.87 4.72
CA TRP A 475 28.52 -19.47 4.34
C TRP A 475 28.92 -18.07 4.82
N SER A 476 28.08 -17.41 5.63
CA SER A 476 28.49 -16.23 6.41
C SER A 476 29.11 -16.73 7.72
N PRO A 477 30.44 -16.68 7.91
CA PRO A 477 31.07 -17.08 9.17
C PRO A 477 30.57 -16.25 10.38
#